data_AF-A0A8S4RPW7-F1
#
_entry.id   AF-A0A8S4RPW7-F1
#
_cell.length_a   1.000
_cell.length_b   1.000
_cell.length_c   1.000
_cell.angle_alpha   90.00
_cell.angle_beta   90.00
_cell.angle_gamma   90.00
#
_symmetry.space_group_name_H-M   'P 1'
#
loop_
_entity.id
_entity.type
_entity.pdbx_description
1 polymer ?
#
loop_
_entity_poly.entity_id
_entity_poly.type
_entity_poly.pdbx_seq_one_letter_code
_entity_poly.pdbx_strand_id
1 'polypeptide(L)'
;MDRARHVHTACSNKGNKNSIKQITQFLNSKELQNTLNQIIKIDQTIDYKEEMTDLKEKNKIKLRSKHVELSPYLDDIGLLRVGGRLQSSRLVGEIKNTIILSQTSHLSWLLVNDAHIKLLHGGYAMMMNYLRSRYWIVGLKQLVKKCGRQCVTCTRHKSLTTQPQMGNLPEVRVNPGPPQPFKCSGVDYAGPIQIRTSKGRGHRSYKGYICLFICMKTKAVHLEAVSDLTSSGFLSAFRRFTSRRGKCAEIWSDNGLNFVEAARELALMLNQTKSDFGREVAELLANDGTSWHFIPPRAPNFGGLWEAGIKSVKTHLA
;
A
#
# COMPACT_ATOMS: atom_id res chain seq x y z
N MET A 1 8.55 24.00 -9.66
CA MET A 1 8.51 25.13 -10.61
C MET A 1 7.53 26.16 -10.06
N ASP A 2 8.05 27.38 -9.91
CA ASP A 2 7.41 28.66 -9.62
C ASP A 2 6.38 28.79 -8.50
N ARG A 3 6.86 29.31 -7.36
CA ARG A 3 6.19 30.36 -6.57
C ARG A 3 7.09 30.82 -5.41
N ALA A 4 7.97 31.77 -5.69
CA ALA A 4 8.57 32.66 -4.68
C ALA A 4 9.40 33.76 -5.35
N ARG A 5 8.76 34.82 -5.83
CA ARG A 5 9.42 36.12 -6.06
C ARG A 5 8.44 37.22 -5.69
N HIS A 6 8.95 38.26 -5.06
CA HIS A 6 8.29 39.48 -4.59
C HIS A 6 7.89 39.49 -3.11
N VAL A 7 8.87 39.75 -2.25
CA VAL A 7 8.67 40.73 -1.18
C VAL A 7 9.89 41.66 -1.21
N HIS A 8 9.70 42.84 -1.78
CA HIS A 8 10.61 43.97 -1.61
C HIS A 8 10.34 44.59 -0.24
N THR A 9 11.31 44.56 0.66
CA THR A 9 11.33 45.43 1.85
C THR A 9 12.38 46.51 1.61
N ALA A 10 11.90 47.69 1.27
CA ALA A 10 12.70 48.91 1.26
C ALA A 10 12.92 49.36 2.71
N CYS A 11 14.17 49.38 3.16
CA CYS A 11 14.58 50.10 4.36
C CYS A 11 15.60 51.15 3.91
N SER A 12 15.14 52.40 3.80
CA SER A 12 15.98 53.56 3.55
C SER A 12 16.85 53.82 4.77
N ASN A 13 18.16 53.64 4.66
CA ASN A 13 19.11 54.27 5.56
C ASN A 13 20.18 54.99 4.73
N LYS A 14 20.17 56.32 4.84
CA LYS A 14 21.13 57.24 4.21
C LYS A 14 22.46 57.16 4.95
N GLY A 15 23.55 56.98 4.21
CA GLY A 15 24.90 57.34 4.65
C GLY A 15 25.89 56.19 4.68
N ASN A 16 26.50 55.86 3.54
CA ASN A 16 27.94 56.02 3.31
C ASN A 16 28.26 55.69 1.85
N LYS A 17 28.89 56.61 1.12
CA LYS A 17 29.33 56.40 -0.27
C LYS A 17 30.54 55.47 -0.26
N ASN A 18 30.34 54.16 -0.44
CA ASN A 18 31.39 53.24 -0.86
C ASN A 18 30.79 52.13 -1.73
N SER A 19 31.16 52.14 -3.02
CA SER A 19 30.87 51.16 -4.08
C SER A 19 29.56 50.35 -3.93
N ILE A 20 28.47 50.85 -4.52
CA ILE A 20 27.28 50.03 -4.75
C ILE A 20 27.68 48.94 -5.75
N LYS A 21 27.98 47.73 -5.25
CA LYS A 21 28.12 46.53 -6.09
C LYS A 21 26.84 46.40 -6.90
N GLN A 22 26.96 46.36 -8.23
CA GLN A 22 25.84 46.11 -9.12
C GLN A 22 25.08 44.87 -8.64
N ILE A 23 23.81 45.05 -8.27
CA ILE A 23 22.92 43.95 -7.95
C ILE A 23 22.68 43.21 -9.26
N THR A 24 23.36 42.08 -9.44
CA THR A 24 23.18 41.22 -10.60
C THR A 24 21.78 40.60 -10.55
N GLN A 25 21.15 40.40 -11.71
CA GLN A 25 19.79 39.86 -11.81
C GLN A 25 19.68 38.39 -11.34
N PHE A 26 20.83 37.72 -11.15
CA PHE A 26 20.94 36.32 -10.78
C PHE A 26 21.94 36.15 -9.63
N LEU A 27 21.58 35.35 -8.64
CA LEU A 27 22.47 34.99 -7.52
C LEU A 27 23.57 34.05 -8.00
N ASN A 28 24.82 34.36 -7.66
CA ASN A 28 25.95 33.51 -7.99
C ASN A 28 26.14 32.39 -6.93
N SER A 29 26.83 31.29 -7.30
CA SER A 29 27.07 30.15 -6.40
C SER A 29 27.83 30.49 -5.11
N LYS A 30 28.83 31.36 -5.20
CA LYS A 30 29.59 31.92 -4.07
C LYS A 30 28.71 32.81 -3.18
N GLU A 31 27.78 33.57 -3.74
CA GLU A 31 26.82 34.35 -2.95
C GLU A 31 25.89 33.42 -2.17
N LEU A 32 25.33 32.40 -2.82
CA LEU A 32 24.50 31.40 -2.17
C LEU A 32 25.25 30.67 -1.04
N GLN A 33 26.49 30.26 -1.29
CA GLN A 33 27.32 29.59 -0.29
C GLN A 33 27.65 30.51 0.89
N ASN A 34 27.99 31.77 0.62
CA ASN A 34 28.26 32.76 1.66
C ASN A 34 27.02 33.02 2.51
N THR A 35 25.86 33.21 1.89
CA THR A 35 24.58 33.40 2.60
C THR A 35 24.24 32.17 3.44
N LEU A 36 24.40 30.96 2.90
CA LEU A 36 24.16 29.73 3.65
C LEU A 36 25.08 29.63 4.87
N ASN A 37 26.37 29.92 4.72
CA ASN A 37 27.33 29.93 5.83
C ASN A 37 26.94 30.96 6.90
N GLN A 38 26.46 32.14 6.52
CA GLN A 38 25.98 33.13 7.50
C GLN A 38 24.72 32.65 8.25
N ILE A 39 23.76 32.04 7.54
CA ILE A 39 22.55 31.48 8.18
C ILE A 39 22.92 30.36 9.15
N ILE A 40 23.83 29.46 8.75
CA ILE A 40 24.36 28.40 9.63
C ILE A 40 25.02 29.01 10.85
N LYS A 41 25.84 30.05 10.69
CA LYS A 41 26.51 30.70 11.81
C LYS A 41 25.52 31.27 12.82
N ILE A 42 24.45 31.91 12.34
CA ILE A 42 23.37 32.43 13.19
C ILE A 42 22.68 31.27 13.93
N ASP A 43 22.31 30.21 13.22
CA ASP A 43 21.69 29.01 13.80
C ASP A 43 22.55 28.38 14.91
N GLN A 44 23.85 28.24 14.65
CA GLN A 44 24.81 27.74 15.64
C GLN A 44 24.97 28.66 16.85
N THR A 45 24.93 29.99 16.66
CA THR A 45 25.00 30.91 17.81
C THR A 45 23.78 30.85 18.71
N ILE A 46 22.64 30.38 18.20
CA ILE A 46 21.42 30.16 18.98
C ILE A 46 21.52 28.84 19.73
N ASP A 47 21.81 27.74 19.02
CA ASP A 47 21.75 26.39 19.59
C ASP A 47 22.99 25.96 20.36
N TYR A 48 24.17 26.52 20.04
CA TYR A 48 25.48 26.14 20.59
C TYR A 48 26.24 27.35 21.17
N LYS A 49 25.50 28.31 21.74
CA LYS A 49 26.07 29.56 22.27
C LYS A 49 27.22 29.31 23.24
N GLU A 50 27.01 28.43 24.22
CA GLU A 50 27.98 28.13 25.28
C GLU A 50 29.24 27.47 24.70
N GLU A 51 29.07 26.46 23.86
CA GLU A 51 30.16 25.78 23.18
C GLU A 51 31.00 26.73 22.32
N MET A 52 30.34 27.62 21.57
CA MET A 52 31.03 28.59 20.73
C MET A 52 31.77 29.64 21.57
N THR A 53 31.23 30.08 22.71
CA THR A 53 31.95 30.98 23.63
C THR A 53 33.16 30.31 24.26
N ASP A 54 33.00 29.08 24.75
CA ASP A 54 34.09 28.31 25.35
C ASP A 54 35.24 28.06 24.36
N LEU A 55 34.91 27.75 23.10
CA LEU A 55 35.91 27.58 22.04
C LEU A 55 36.63 28.88 21.67
N LYS A 56 35.94 30.03 21.67
CA LYS A 56 36.58 31.33 21.38
C LYS A 56 37.53 31.77 22.48
N GLU A 57 37.16 31.55 23.74
CA GLU A 57 37.94 32.03 24.89
C GLU A 57 39.06 31.06 25.31
N LYS A 58 38.78 29.75 25.29
CA LYS A 58 39.63 28.73 25.93
C LYS A 58 40.13 27.67 24.96
N ASN A 59 39.74 27.74 23.69
CA ASN A 59 40.01 26.72 22.66
C ASN A 59 39.58 25.29 23.07
N LYS A 60 38.70 25.15 24.07
CA LYS A 60 38.25 23.86 24.60
C LYS A 60 36.82 23.97 25.12
N ILE A 61 36.02 22.94 24.86
CA ILE A 61 34.67 22.81 25.42
C ILE A 61 34.75 22.14 26.80
N LYS A 62 33.83 22.51 27.69
CA LYS A 62 33.63 21.84 28.98
C LYS A 62 33.34 20.35 28.79
N LEU A 63 34.03 19.50 29.56
CA LEU A 63 33.89 18.03 29.53
C LEU A 63 32.46 17.52 29.79
N ARG A 64 31.59 18.34 30.40
CA ARG A 64 30.18 17.99 30.67
C ARG A 64 29.24 18.23 29.48
N SER A 65 29.69 18.92 28.41
CA SER A 65 28.83 19.13 27.24
C SER A 65 28.58 17.81 26.52
N LYS A 66 27.35 17.64 26.02
CA LYS A 66 26.93 16.47 25.23
C LYS A 66 27.65 16.36 23.89
N HIS A 67 28.47 17.34 23.53
CA HIS A 67 29.10 17.47 22.20
C HIS A 67 30.62 17.31 22.25
N VAL A 68 31.19 17.03 23.43
CA VAL A 68 32.63 16.80 23.61
C VAL A 68 33.13 15.63 22.76
N GLU A 69 32.32 14.58 22.61
CA GLU A 69 32.66 13.40 21.79
C GLU A 69 32.88 13.76 20.32
N LEU A 70 32.28 14.84 19.82
CA LEU A 70 32.46 15.31 18.44
C LEU A 70 33.79 16.05 18.24
N SER A 71 34.58 16.25 19.31
CA SER A 71 35.81 17.05 19.32
C SER A 71 35.66 18.36 18.52
N PRO A 72 34.62 19.16 18.80
CA PRO A 72 34.25 20.28 17.94
C PRO A 72 35.27 21.41 17.99
N TYR A 73 35.39 22.12 16.87
CA TYR A 73 36.28 23.27 16.74
C TYR A 73 35.64 24.34 15.85
N LEU A 74 36.15 25.57 15.92
CA LEU A 74 35.75 26.67 15.04
C LEU A 74 36.70 26.73 13.85
N ASP A 75 36.16 26.79 12.63
CA ASP A 75 36.94 27.00 11.42
C ASP A 75 37.34 28.48 11.22
N ASP A 76 38.09 28.75 10.16
CA ASP A 76 38.61 30.09 9.82
C ASP A 76 37.49 31.14 9.60
N ILE A 77 36.28 30.70 9.27
CA ILE A 77 35.10 31.55 9.07
C ILE A 77 34.18 31.58 10.32
N GLY A 78 34.55 30.88 11.38
CA GLY A 78 33.88 30.84 12.67
C GLY A 78 32.62 29.96 12.71
N LEU A 79 32.56 28.90 11.89
CA LEU A 79 31.55 27.85 11.95
C LEU A 79 32.01 26.72 12.86
N LEU A 80 31.06 26.17 13.63
CA LEU A 80 31.28 25.01 14.48
C LEU A 80 31.30 23.73 13.63
N ARG A 81 32.42 23.00 13.64
CA ARG A 81 32.62 21.77 12.87
C ARG A 81 33.02 20.60 13.76
N VAL A 82 32.74 19.40 13.27
CA VAL A 82 33.18 18.13 13.88
C VAL A 82 34.68 17.98 13.67
N GLY A 83 35.43 17.76 14.74
CA GLY A 83 36.84 17.35 14.66
C GLY A 83 36.98 15.88 14.28
N GLY A 84 38.20 15.38 14.13
CA GLY A 84 38.37 13.96 13.85
C GLY A 84 39.76 13.55 13.44
N ARG A 85 39.92 12.23 13.23
CA ARG A 85 41.19 11.57 12.91
C ARG A 85 41.48 11.49 11.41
N LEU A 86 40.58 11.98 10.56
CA LEU A 86 40.70 11.91 9.10
C LEU A 86 41.52 13.06 8.48
N GLN A 87 42.31 13.78 9.29
CA GLN A 87 43.07 14.95 8.84
C GLN A 87 44.06 14.60 7.73
N SER A 88 44.73 13.45 7.83
CA SER A 88 45.69 12.96 6.82
C SER A 88 45.06 12.31 5.59
N SER A 89 43.73 12.21 5.50
CA SER A 89 43.06 11.60 4.33
C SER A 89 43.08 12.51 3.09
N ARG A 90 42.88 11.95 1.89
CA ARG A 90 42.79 12.72 0.63
C ARG A 90 41.39 13.33 0.39
N LEU A 91 40.49 13.26 1.36
CA LEU A 91 39.13 13.82 1.23
C LEU A 91 39.18 15.35 1.17
N VAL A 92 38.13 15.97 0.62
CA VAL A 92 37.97 17.43 0.68
C VAL A 92 37.69 17.85 2.13
N GLY A 93 38.26 18.97 2.58
CA GLY A 93 38.16 19.44 3.98
C GLY A 93 36.73 19.53 4.50
N GLU A 94 35.77 19.94 3.66
CA GLU A 94 34.36 20.04 4.03
C GLU A 94 33.70 18.69 4.39
N ILE A 95 34.15 17.60 3.77
CA ILE A 95 33.66 16.24 4.06
C ILE A 95 34.36 15.67 5.29
N LYS A 96 35.65 16.01 5.49
CA LYS A 96 36.41 15.58 6.68
C LYS A 96 35.82 16.15 7.96
N ASN A 97 35.47 17.44 7.92
CA ASN A 97 35.04 18.21 9.06
C ASN A 97 33.71 18.88 8.73
N THR A 98 32.65 18.09 8.85
CA THR A 98 31.29 18.53 8.55
C THR A 98 30.78 19.51 9.61
N ILE A 99 29.90 20.41 9.18
CA ILE A 99 29.31 21.46 10.03
C ILE A 99 28.33 20.84 11.03
N ILE A 100 28.44 21.19 12.31
CA ILE A 100 27.53 20.70 13.35
C ILE A 100 26.22 21.49 13.31
N LEU A 101 25.09 20.78 13.28
CA LEU A 101 23.76 21.39 13.32
C LEU A 101 22.88 20.65 14.33
N SER A 102 21.98 21.39 14.98
CA SER A 102 21.08 20.82 15.98
C SER A 102 19.92 20.06 15.34
N GLN A 103 19.40 19.05 16.01
CA GLN A 103 18.17 18.37 15.59
C GLN A 103 16.94 19.29 15.65
N THR A 104 16.94 20.24 16.59
CA THR A 104 15.80 21.11 16.90
C THR A 104 15.72 22.33 16.00
N SER A 105 16.82 22.67 15.34
CA SER A 105 16.90 23.79 14.41
C SER A 105 15.91 23.64 13.25
N HIS A 106 15.25 24.76 12.91
CA HIS A 106 14.44 24.85 11.70
C HIS A 106 15.30 24.71 10.44
N LEU A 107 16.54 25.20 10.45
CA LEU A 107 17.47 25.08 9.33
C LEU A 107 17.78 23.61 9.03
N SER A 108 18.05 22.80 10.06
CA SER A 108 18.25 21.35 9.89
C SER A 108 17.05 20.67 9.22
N TRP A 109 15.84 21.06 9.59
CA TRP A 109 14.63 20.56 8.93
C TRP A 109 14.56 20.96 7.45
N LEU A 110 14.85 22.23 7.13
CA LEU A 110 14.86 22.72 5.76
C LEU A 110 15.91 22.01 4.90
N LEU A 111 17.11 21.77 5.43
CA LEU A 111 18.18 21.03 4.74
C LEU A 111 17.79 19.58 4.48
N VAL A 112 17.13 18.92 5.43
CA VAL A 112 16.61 17.56 5.24
C VAL A 112 15.53 17.54 4.16
N ASN A 113 14.65 18.54 4.13
CA ASN A 113 13.58 18.64 3.13
C ASN A 113 14.12 18.97 1.73
N ASP A 114 15.12 19.84 1.63
CA ASP A 114 15.84 20.13 0.39
C ASP A 114 16.53 18.86 -0.15
N ALA A 115 17.25 18.14 0.71
CA ALA A 115 17.85 16.86 0.35
C ALA A 115 16.80 15.84 -0.10
N HIS A 116 15.64 15.80 0.55
CA HIS A 116 14.54 14.91 0.17
C HIS A 116 14.06 15.16 -1.27
N ILE A 117 13.90 16.42 -1.66
CA ILE A 117 13.46 16.81 -2.99
C ILE A 117 14.57 16.61 -4.03
N LYS A 118 15.80 17.04 -3.73
CA LYS A 118 16.97 16.89 -4.64
C LYS A 118 17.27 15.45 -4.97
N LEU A 119 17.06 14.55 -4.01
CA LEU A 119 17.27 13.12 -4.16
C LEU A 119 16.02 12.37 -4.64
N LEU A 120 15.02 13.08 -5.16
CA LEU A 120 13.80 12.51 -5.74
C LEU A 120 13.10 11.52 -4.79
N HIS A 121 12.89 11.92 -3.53
CA HIS A 121 12.28 11.08 -2.50
C HIS A 121 13.08 9.80 -2.17
N GLY A 122 14.41 9.85 -2.34
CA GLY A 122 15.29 8.72 -2.10
C GLY A 122 15.21 8.10 -0.70
N GLY A 123 15.66 6.85 -0.59
CA GLY A 123 15.63 6.09 0.65
C GLY A 123 16.42 6.73 1.79
N TYR A 124 16.10 6.33 3.03
CA TYR A 124 16.69 6.91 4.24
C TYR A 124 18.23 6.85 4.27
N ALA A 125 18.82 5.76 3.82
CA ALA A 125 20.28 5.60 3.79
C ALA A 125 20.93 6.60 2.81
N MET A 126 20.32 6.81 1.64
CA MET A 126 20.81 7.74 0.63
C MET A 126 20.74 9.18 1.12
N MET A 127 19.59 9.58 1.69
CA MET A 127 19.41 10.90 2.30
C MET A 127 20.43 11.14 3.43
N MET A 128 20.62 10.16 4.31
CA MET A 128 21.57 10.26 5.40
C MET A 128 23.02 10.42 4.90
N ASN A 129 23.42 9.67 3.88
CA ASN A 129 24.76 9.76 3.31
C ASN A 129 24.99 11.12 2.63
N TYR A 130 24.01 11.60 1.86
CA TYR A 130 24.07 12.91 1.23
C TYR A 130 24.19 14.03 2.27
N LEU A 131 23.40 13.98 3.34
CA LEU A 131 23.46 14.99 4.41
C LEU A 131 24.76 14.89 5.20
N ARG A 132 25.21 13.68 5.56
CA ARG A 132 26.48 13.46 6.27
C ARG A 132 27.71 13.87 5.50
N SER A 133 27.66 13.93 4.18
CA SER A 133 28.78 14.45 3.39
C SER A 133 28.99 15.96 3.55
N ARG A 134 28.03 16.68 4.15
CA ARG A 134 28.04 18.16 4.29
C ARG A 134 27.82 18.63 5.72
N TYR A 135 26.94 17.97 6.45
CA TYR A 135 26.46 18.37 7.76
C TYR A 135 26.45 17.20 8.75
N TRP A 136 26.90 17.47 9.96
CA TRP A 136 26.69 16.63 11.13
C TRP A 136 25.47 17.12 11.91
N ILE A 137 24.29 16.73 11.44
CA ILE A 137 23.04 17.02 12.14
C ILE A 137 22.88 16.02 13.28
N VAL A 138 22.87 16.51 14.52
CA VAL A 138 22.57 15.68 15.69
C VAL A 138 21.17 15.08 15.52
N GLY A 139 21.02 13.76 15.70
CA GLY A 139 19.71 13.11 15.50
C GLY A 139 19.21 13.08 14.04
N LEU A 140 20.10 13.11 13.04
CA LEU A 140 19.77 13.09 11.61
C LEU A 140 18.77 11.99 11.22
N LYS A 141 18.93 10.78 11.77
CA LYS A 141 18.08 9.62 11.44
C LYS A 141 16.61 9.89 11.78
N GLN A 142 16.36 10.56 12.90
CA GLN A 142 15.01 10.92 13.34
C GLN A 142 14.38 11.95 12.40
N LEU A 143 15.15 12.97 11.98
CA LEU A 143 14.66 13.99 11.04
C LEU A 143 14.37 13.41 9.66
N VAL A 144 15.24 12.56 9.11
CA VAL A 144 15.02 11.89 7.82
C VAL A 144 13.76 11.01 7.86
N LYS A 145 13.57 10.25 8.95
CA LYS A 145 12.35 9.47 9.15
C LYS A 145 11.10 10.35 9.25
N LYS A 146 11.18 11.47 9.97
CA LYS A 146 10.09 12.45 10.09
C LYS A 146 9.72 13.02 8.72
N CYS A 147 10.69 13.45 7.93
CA CYS A 147 10.51 13.95 6.56
C CYS A 147 9.79 12.92 5.69
N GLY A 148 10.27 11.67 5.65
CA GLY A 148 9.62 10.62 4.85
C GLY A 148 8.20 10.26 5.30
N ARG A 149 7.87 10.41 6.60
CA ARG A 149 6.50 10.18 7.10
C ARG A 149 5.55 11.33 6.78
N GLN A 150 6.04 12.56 6.81
CA GLN A 150 5.23 13.75 6.50
C GLN A 150 5.07 13.97 4.98
N CYS A 151 5.91 13.34 4.17
CA CYS A 151 5.79 13.38 2.73
C CYS A 151 4.61 12.51 2.24
N VAL A 152 3.63 13.16 1.60
CA VAL A 152 2.47 12.49 0.99
C VAL A 152 2.90 11.55 -0.13
N THR A 153 3.84 11.98 -0.99
CA THR A 153 4.38 11.15 -2.09
C THR A 153 4.99 9.87 -1.55
N CYS A 154 5.89 9.96 -0.56
CA CYS A 154 6.49 8.78 0.06
C CYS A 154 5.44 7.90 0.72
N THR A 155 4.47 8.47 1.43
CA THR A 155 3.41 7.71 2.10
C THR A 155 2.57 6.93 1.10
N ARG A 156 2.20 7.54 -0.04
CA ARG A 156 1.46 6.89 -1.12
C ARG A 156 2.24 5.72 -1.74
N HIS A 157 3.53 5.92 -2.04
CA HIS A 157 4.37 4.89 -2.66
C HIS A 157 4.85 3.81 -1.68
N LYS A 158 4.82 4.09 -0.37
CA LYS A 158 5.23 3.14 0.67
C LYS A 158 4.15 2.09 0.97
N SER A 159 2.94 2.19 0.41
CA SER A 159 1.80 1.33 0.76
C SER A 159 2.17 -0.16 0.76
N LEU A 160 2.48 -0.68 1.95
CA LEU A 160 2.57 -2.11 2.20
C LEU A 160 1.14 -2.61 2.31
N THR A 161 0.82 -3.67 1.59
CA THR A 161 -0.43 -4.40 1.78
C THR A 161 -0.41 -4.91 3.22
N THR A 162 -1.11 -4.22 4.12
CA THR A 162 -1.35 -4.77 5.46
C THR A 162 -1.97 -6.13 5.26
N GLN A 163 -1.33 -7.19 5.74
CA GLN A 163 -1.94 -8.52 5.74
C GLN A 163 -2.92 -8.52 6.91
N PRO A 164 -4.24 -8.39 6.68
CA PRO A 164 -5.19 -8.46 7.77
C PRO A 164 -5.09 -9.85 8.40
N GLN A 165 -5.35 -9.95 9.71
CA GLN A 165 -5.59 -11.24 10.32
C GLN A 165 -6.74 -11.92 9.56
N MET A 166 -6.50 -13.14 9.06
CA MET A 166 -7.52 -13.89 8.32
C MET A 166 -8.73 -14.12 9.24
N GLY A 167 -9.93 -13.81 8.73
CA GLY A 167 -11.17 -14.03 9.48
C GLY A 167 -11.41 -15.51 9.77
N ASN A 168 -12.27 -15.77 10.76
CA ASN A 168 -12.70 -17.14 11.08
C ASN A 168 -13.40 -17.79 9.87
N LEU A 169 -13.19 -19.09 9.69
CA LEU A 169 -13.90 -19.86 8.67
C LEU A 169 -15.40 -19.97 9.04
N PRO A 170 -16.31 -20.00 8.04
CA PRO A 170 -17.73 -20.24 8.29
C PRO A 170 -17.95 -21.55 9.04
N GLU A 171 -18.96 -21.58 9.92
CA GLU A 171 -19.30 -22.73 10.76
C GLU A 171 -19.47 -24.02 9.94
N VAL A 172 -20.11 -23.91 8.77
CA VAL A 172 -20.32 -25.00 7.80
C VAL A 172 -19.04 -25.68 7.31
N ARG A 173 -17.87 -25.02 7.45
CA ARG A 173 -16.56 -25.60 7.10
C ARG A 173 -15.88 -26.32 8.26
N VAL A 174 -16.25 -26.01 9.50
CA VAL A 174 -15.50 -26.44 10.69
C VAL A 174 -16.29 -27.50 11.47
N ASN A 175 -17.61 -27.34 11.55
CA ASN A 175 -18.44 -28.24 12.34
C ASN A 175 -18.78 -29.52 11.57
N PRO A 176 -18.79 -30.69 12.24
CA PRO A 176 -19.32 -31.91 11.65
C PRO A 176 -20.84 -31.76 11.46
N GLY A 177 -21.26 -31.28 10.29
CA GLY A 177 -22.69 -31.16 9.94
C GLY A 177 -23.40 -32.51 9.77
N PRO A 178 -24.62 -32.55 9.20
CA PRO A 178 -25.29 -33.78 8.82
C PRO A 178 -24.41 -34.67 7.91
N PRO A 179 -24.57 -35.99 7.90
CA PRO A 179 -23.72 -36.92 7.15
C PRO A 179 -23.88 -36.82 5.62
N GLN A 180 -24.79 -35.97 5.12
CA GLN A 180 -25.19 -35.93 3.73
C GLN A 180 -24.27 -35.02 2.89
N PRO A 181 -23.54 -35.57 1.90
CA PRO A 181 -22.80 -34.77 0.93
C PRO A 181 -23.72 -33.78 0.21
N PHE A 182 -23.17 -32.66 -0.24
CA PHE A 182 -23.86 -31.62 -1.03
C PHE A 182 -25.03 -30.89 -0.36
N LYS A 183 -25.35 -31.20 0.91
CA LYS A 183 -26.36 -30.45 1.68
C LYS A 183 -26.02 -28.96 1.82
N CYS A 184 -24.73 -28.64 1.97
CA CYS A 184 -24.21 -27.28 1.87
C CYS A 184 -23.16 -27.24 0.75
N SER A 185 -23.39 -26.42 -0.27
CA SER A 185 -22.56 -26.40 -1.48
C SER A 185 -22.14 -24.98 -1.86
N GLY A 186 -20.93 -24.84 -2.35
CA GLY A 186 -20.46 -23.63 -3.05
C GLY A 186 -20.66 -23.79 -4.54
N VAL A 187 -20.95 -22.69 -5.24
CA VAL A 187 -21.12 -22.69 -6.68
C VAL A 187 -20.33 -21.58 -7.35
N ASP A 188 -19.73 -21.92 -8.49
CA ASP A 188 -19.03 -20.97 -9.36
C ASP A 188 -18.97 -21.49 -10.80
N TYR A 189 -18.70 -20.60 -11.75
CA TYR A 189 -18.57 -20.92 -13.15
C TYR A 189 -17.09 -20.97 -13.57
N ALA A 190 -16.68 -22.10 -14.15
CA ALA A 190 -15.45 -22.14 -14.92
C ALA A 190 -15.71 -21.54 -16.31
N GLY A 191 -14.76 -20.70 -16.73
CA GLY A 191 -14.79 -19.89 -17.96
C GLY A 191 -15.04 -20.69 -19.24
N PRO A 192 -15.12 -19.98 -20.38
CA PRO A 192 -15.72 -20.58 -21.55
C PRO A 192 -14.91 -21.74 -22.09
N ILE A 193 -15.58 -22.88 -22.23
CA ILE A 193 -15.10 -24.07 -22.93
C ILE A 193 -15.80 -24.20 -24.28
N GLN A 194 -15.14 -24.88 -25.22
CA GLN A 194 -15.73 -25.19 -26.52
C GLN A 194 -16.51 -26.50 -26.41
N ILE A 195 -17.83 -26.42 -26.48
CA ILE A 195 -18.71 -27.58 -26.44
C ILE A 195 -19.09 -27.97 -27.88
N ARG A 196 -19.15 -29.28 -28.14
CA ARG A 196 -19.67 -29.85 -29.39
C ARG A 196 -20.81 -30.81 -29.06
N THR A 197 -21.93 -30.68 -29.77
CA THR A 197 -23.10 -31.55 -29.61
C THR A 197 -22.92 -32.92 -30.26
N SER A 198 -22.05 -33.04 -31.27
CA SER A 198 -21.80 -34.30 -31.97
C SER A 198 -20.37 -34.39 -32.52
N LYS A 199 -19.89 -35.62 -32.74
CA LYS A 199 -18.62 -35.92 -33.41
C LYS A 199 -18.83 -35.90 -34.93
N GLY A 200 -17.95 -35.24 -35.69
CA GLY A 200 -17.99 -35.24 -37.16
C GLY A 200 -17.57 -33.91 -37.80
N ARG A 201 -17.28 -33.91 -39.10
CA ARG A 201 -17.02 -32.69 -39.88
C ARG A 201 -18.33 -31.92 -40.09
N GLY A 202 -18.31 -30.60 -39.89
CA GLY A 202 -19.48 -29.72 -40.11
C GLY A 202 -20.23 -29.28 -38.83
N HIS A 203 -20.01 -29.93 -37.69
CA HIS A 203 -20.57 -29.48 -36.42
C HIS A 203 -19.73 -28.34 -35.81
N ARG A 204 -20.33 -27.15 -35.70
CA ARG A 204 -19.68 -25.99 -35.07
C ARG A 204 -19.58 -26.18 -33.57
N SER A 205 -18.42 -25.85 -33.00
CA SER A 205 -18.30 -25.69 -31.56
C SER A 205 -18.95 -24.38 -31.12
N TYR A 206 -19.56 -24.41 -29.94
CA TYR A 206 -20.13 -23.22 -29.31
C TYR A 206 -19.50 -22.99 -27.95
N LYS A 207 -19.51 -21.72 -27.54
CA LYS A 207 -19.07 -21.30 -26.23
C LYS A 207 -20.05 -21.85 -25.19
N GLY A 208 -19.55 -22.61 -24.23
CA GLY A 208 -20.29 -23.02 -23.05
C GLY A 208 -19.44 -22.85 -21.80
N TYR A 209 -20.00 -23.19 -20.65
CA TYR A 209 -19.41 -22.99 -19.33
C TYR A 209 -19.59 -24.26 -18.50
N ILE A 210 -18.79 -24.39 -17.46
CA ILE A 210 -18.96 -25.46 -16.47
C ILE A 210 -19.47 -24.81 -15.19
N CYS A 211 -20.67 -25.17 -14.77
CA CYS A 211 -21.16 -24.86 -13.44
C CYS A 211 -20.58 -25.89 -12.46
N LEU A 212 -19.76 -25.42 -11.53
CA LEU A 212 -19.09 -26.23 -10.53
C LEU A 212 -19.85 -26.13 -9.21
N PHE A 213 -20.31 -27.27 -8.71
CA PHE A 213 -20.84 -27.40 -7.35
C PHE A 213 -19.81 -28.12 -6.48
N ILE A 214 -19.37 -27.49 -5.39
CA ILE A 214 -18.45 -28.10 -4.42
C ILE A 214 -19.13 -28.28 -3.07
N CYS A 215 -19.08 -29.49 -2.53
CA CYS A 215 -19.57 -29.72 -1.17
C CYS A 215 -18.67 -29.00 -0.16
N MET A 216 -19.25 -28.12 0.65
CA MET A 216 -18.51 -27.36 1.67
C MET A 216 -17.87 -28.25 2.73
N LYS A 217 -18.41 -29.47 2.90
CA LYS A 217 -17.96 -30.43 3.91
C LYS A 217 -16.94 -31.42 3.37
N THR A 218 -17.31 -32.23 2.38
CA THR A 218 -16.45 -33.30 1.83
C THR A 218 -15.47 -32.83 0.77
N LYS A 219 -15.65 -31.60 0.26
CA LYS A 219 -14.90 -31.05 -0.88
C LYS A 219 -15.13 -31.81 -2.19
N ALA A 220 -16.12 -32.70 -2.22
CA ALA A 220 -16.53 -33.39 -3.44
C ALA A 220 -17.03 -32.37 -4.47
N VAL A 221 -16.59 -32.55 -5.72
CA VAL A 221 -16.95 -31.69 -6.84
C VAL A 221 -17.98 -32.39 -7.72
N HIS A 222 -18.97 -31.63 -8.17
CA HIS A 222 -19.92 -32.02 -9.19
C HIS A 222 -19.95 -30.95 -10.28
N LEU A 223 -19.90 -31.38 -11.54
CA LEU A 223 -19.76 -30.49 -12.69
C LEU A 223 -20.96 -30.64 -13.60
N GLU A 224 -21.55 -29.52 -13.98
CA GLU A 224 -22.67 -29.45 -14.92
C GLU A 224 -22.27 -28.57 -16.11
N ALA A 225 -22.46 -29.06 -17.33
CA ALA A 225 -22.25 -28.27 -18.53
C ALA A 225 -23.43 -27.31 -18.75
N VAL A 226 -23.14 -26.05 -19.07
CA VAL A 226 -24.14 -24.99 -19.29
C VAL A 226 -23.80 -24.24 -20.56
N SER A 227 -24.81 -23.92 -21.37
CA SER A 227 -24.59 -23.25 -22.67
C SER A 227 -24.35 -21.75 -22.55
N ASP A 228 -24.78 -21.13 -21.46
CA ASP A 228 -24.69 -19.70 -21.22
C ASP A 228 -24.47 -19.38 -19.73
N LEU A 229 -24.33 -18.09 -19.40
CA LEU A 229 -24.22 -17.59 -18.02
C LEU A 229 -25.53 -16.92 -17.58
N THR A 230 -26.67 -17.39 -18.06
CA THR A 230 -27.97 -16.83 -17.68
C THR A 230 -28.49 -17.48 -16.38
N SER A 231 -29.43 -16.81 -15.73
CA SER A 231 -30.11 -17.34 -14.53
C SER A 231 -30.87 -18.63 -14.85
N SER A 232 -31.53 -18.70 -16.01
CA SER A 232 -32.26 -19.89 -16.46
C SER A 232 -31.31 -21.06 -16.78
N GLY A 233 -30.17 -20.78 -17.39
CA GLY A 233 -29.08 -21.74 -17.58
C GLY A 233 -28.58 -22.30 -16.25
N PHE A 234 -28.37 -21.43 -15.26
CA PHE A 234 -28.02 -21.83 -13.90
C PHE A 234 -29.10 -22.70 -13.24
N LEU A 235 -30.37 -22.29 -13.26
CA LEU A 235 -31.46 -23.05 -12.63
C LEU A 235 -31.60 -24.45 -13.23
N SER A 236 -31.40 -24.58 -14.54
CA SER A 236 -31.38 -25.87 -15.23
C SER A 236 -30.24 -26.75 -14.74
N ALA A 237 -29.03 -26.19 -14.55
CA ALA A 237 -27.88 -26.89 -13.98
C ALA A 237 -28.13 -27.30 -12.53
N PHE A 238 -28.71 -26.40 -11.73
CA PHE A 238 -29.02 -26.64 -10.32
C PHE A 238 -30.06 -27.77 -10.15
N ARG A 239 -31.10 -27.80 -11.00
CA ARG A 239 -32.08 -28.90 -11.00
C ARG A 239 -31.42 -30.24 -11.29
N ARG A 240 -30.51 -30.31 -12.28
CA ARG A 240 -29.78 -31.56 -12.59
C ARG A 240 -28.89 -31.99 -11.43
N PHE A 241 -28.18 -31.03 -10.84
CA PHE A 241 -27.37 -31.26 -9.65
C PHE A 241 -28.19 -31.86 -8.50
N THR A 242 -29.31 -31.23 -8.11
CA THR A 242 -30.11 -31.71 -6.98
C THR A 242 -30.86 -33.02 -7.30
N SER A 243 -31.25 -33.23 -8.55
CA SER A 243 -31.82 -34.52 -9.00
C SER A 243 -30.83 -35.68 -8.83
N ARG A 244 -29.52 -35.43 -8.99
CA ARG A 244 -28.48 -36.46 -8.87
C ARG A 244 -27.85 -36.58 -7.48
N ARG A 245 -27.73 -35.46 -6.75
CA ARG A 245 -27.02 -35.39 -5.46
C ARG A 245 -27.94 -35.28 -4.25
N GLY A 246 -29.25 -35.11 -4.48
CA GLY A 246 -30.23 -34.84 -3.45
C GLY A 246 -30.35 -33.35 -3.14
N LYS A 247 -31.22 -33.03 -2.18
CA LYS A 247 -31.56 -31.66 -1.80
C LYS A 247 -30.36 -30.89 -1.25
N CYS A 248 -30.09 -29.72 -1.83
CA CYS A 248 -29.16 -28.73 -1.29
C CYS A 248 -29.91 -27.82 -0.31
N ALA A 249 -29.56 -27.84 0.98
CA ALA A 249 -30.17 -26.98 1.99
C ALA A 249 -29.57 -25.57 1.98
N GLU A 250 -28.29 -25.43 1.68
CA GLU A 250 -27.59 -24.15 1.62
C GLU A 250 -26.71 -24.07 0.39
N ILE A 251 -26.79 -22.95 -0.33
CA ILE A 251 -25.92 -22.67 -1.47
C ILE A 251 -25.17 -21.35 -1.26
N TRP A 252 -23.88 -21.35 -1.57
CA TRP A 252 -22.98 -20.21 -1.43
C TRP A 252 -22.40 -19.79 -2.77
N SER A 253 -22.45 -18.51 -3.12
CA SER A 253 -21.92 -17.98 -4.38
C SER A 253 -21.30 -16.59 -4.22
N ASP A 254 -20.63 -16.12 -5.28
CA ASP A 254 -20.33 -14.70 -5.44
C ASP A 254 -21.59 -13.90 -5.85
N ASN A 255 -21.43 -12.58 -5.97
CA ASN A 255 -22.51 -11.66 -6.36
C ASN A 255 -22.65 -11.55 -7.89
N GLY A 256 -22.33 -12.60 -8.65
CA GLY A 256 -22.62 -12.66 -10.08
C GLY A 256 -24.10 -12.44 -10.37
N LEU A 257 -24.41 -11.63 -11.38
CA LEU A 257 -25.80 -11.23 -11.70
C LEU A 257 -26.72 -12.44 -11.96
N ASN A 258 -26.18 -13.48 -12.58
CA ASN A 258 -26.86 -14.74 -12.83
C ASN A 258 -27.24 -15.48 -11.53
N PHE A 259 -26.38 -15.43 -10.51
CA PHE A 259 -26.65 -16.03 -9.20
C PHE A 259 -27.63 -15.19 -8.38
N VAL A 260 -27.48 -13.85 -8.39
CA VAL A 260 -28.41 -12.93 -7.72
C VAL A 260 -29.83 -13.11 -8.26
N GLU A 261 -29.96 -13.16 -9.58
CA GLU A 261 -31.25 -13.31 -10.23
C GLU A 261 -31.82 -14.73 -10.05
N ALA A 262 -30.99 -15.78 -10.13
CA ALA A 262 -31.43 -17.14 -9.82
C ALA A 262 -31.91 -17.30 -8.37
N ALA A 263 -31.24 -16.66 -7.41
CA ALA A 263 -31.67 -16.66 -6.01
C ALA A 263 -33.03 -16.00 -5.85
N ARG A 264 -33.28 -14.89 -6.57
CA ARG A 264 -34.58 -14.21 -6.62
C ARG A 264 -35.67 -15.11 -7.20
N GLU A 265 -35.40 -15.75 -8.33
CA GLU A 265 -36.35 -16.68 -8.98
C GLU A 265 -36.70 -17.87 -8.08
N LEU A 266 -35.72 -18.48 -7.40
CA LEU A 266 -35.97 -19.56 -6.45
C LEU A 266 -36.84 -19.12 -5.27
N ALA A 267 -36.58 -17.92 -4.72
CA ALA A 267 -37.40 -17.37 -3.64
C ALA A 267 -38.86 -17.11 -4.07
N LEU A 268 -39.07 -16.68 -5.32
CA LEU A 268 -40.42 -16.48 -5.88
C LEU A 268 -41.16 -17.81 -6.05
N MET A 269 -40.53 -18.83 -6.63
CA MET A 269 -41.14 -20.16 -6.81
C MET A 269 -41.57 -20.77 -5.46
N LEU A 270 -40.74 -20.60 -4.42
CA LEU A 270 -41.02 -21.06 -3.07
C LEU A 270 -42.23 -20.35 -2.45
N ASN A 271 -42.38 -19.05 -2.69
CA ASN A 271 -43.53 -18.28 -2.17
C ASN A 271 -44.83 -18.60 -2.91
N GLN A 272 -44.78 -18.83 -4.23
CA GLN A 272 -45.94 -19.21 -5.04
C GLN A 272 -46.46 -20.62 -4.67
N THR A 273 -45.55 -21.54 -4.33
CA THR A 273 -45.96 -22.91 -3.99
C THR A 273 -46.57 -23.01 -2.58
N LYS A 274 -46.25 -22.07 -1.68
CA LYS A 274 -46.93 -21.97 -0.38
C LYS A 274 -48.40 -21.54 -0.49
N SER A 275 -48.78 -20.87 -1.59
CA SER A 275 -50.16 -20.42 -1.82
C SER A 275 -51.05 -21.45 -2.55
N ASP A 276 -50.49 -22.33 -3.39
CA ASP A 276 -51.25 -23.29 -4.18
C ASP A 276 -51.01 -24.74 -3.69
N PHE A 277 -51.94 -25.28 -2.89
CA PHE A 277 -51.81 -26.58 -2.25
C PHE A 277 -52.23 -27.74 -3.18
N GLY A 278 -51.33 -28.16 -4.07
CA GLY A 278 -51.47 -29.38 -4.88
C GLY A 278 -50.51 -30.49 -4.41
N ARG A 279 -51.06 -31.60 -3.89
CA ARG A 279 -50.31 -32.74 -3.31
C ARG A 279 -49.29 -33.40 -4.26
N GLU A 280 -49.48 -33.26 -5.57
CA GLU A 280 -48.60 -33.81 -6.63
C GLU A 280 -47.37 -32.92 -6.90
N VAL A 281 -47.45 -31.61 -6.62
CA VAL A 281 -46.34 -30.66 -6.82
C VAL A 281 -45.31 -30.80 -5.70
N ALA A 282 -45.67 -31.45 -4.58
CA ALA A 282 -44.80 -31.71 -3.44
C ALA A 282 -43.50 -32.49 -3.79
N GLU A 283 -43.55 -33.38 -4.79
CA GLU A 283 -42.38 -34.11 -5.28
C GLU A 283 -41.47 -33.25 -6.19
N LEU A 284 -42.00 -32.20 -6.81
CA LEU A 284 -41.24 -31.14 -7.49
C LEU A 284 -40.50 -30.22 -6.48
N LEU A 285 -40.89 -30.20 -5.20
CA LEU A 285 -40.36 -29.35 -4.11
C LEU A 285 -39.05 -29.82 -3.49
N ALA A 286 -38.27 -30.65 -4.19
CA ALA A 286 -36.94 -31.04 -3.73
C ALA A 286 -36.03 -29.81 -3.46
N ASN A 287 -36.34 -28.65 -4.03
CA ASN A 287 -35.55 -27.41 -3.93
C ASN A 287 -36.18 -26.30 -3.05
N ASP A 288 -37.36 -26.50 -2.47
CA ASP A 288 -38.18 -25.42 -1.88
C ASP A 288 -37.78 -25.01 -0.45
N GLY A 289 -36.51 -25.16 -0.11
CA GLY A 289 -35.96 -24.71 1.16
C GLY A 289 -34.48 -24.43 1.13
N THR A 290 -33.91 -24.22 -0.06
CA THR A 290 -32.49 -23.86 -0.20
C THR A 290 -32.29 -22.41 0.26
N SER A 291 -31.51 -22.22 1.32
CA SER A 291 -31.03 -20.90 1.74
C SER A 291 -29.86 -20.48 0.85
N TRP A 292 -29.90 -19.26 0.32
CA TRP A 292 -28.84 -18.69 -0.50
C TRP A 292 -27.97 -17.72 0.29
N HIS A 293 -26.65 -17.89 0.20
CA HIS A 293 -25.66 -17.05 0.87
C HIS A 293 -24.70 -16.43 -0.13
N PHE A 294 -24.53 -15.11 -0.08
CA PHE A 294 -23.58 -14.37 -0.91
C PHE A 294 -22.33 -14.00 -0.11
N ILE A 295 -21.15 -14.19 -0.71
CA ILE A 295 -19.91 -13.67 -0.11
C ILE A 295 -19.85 -12.14 -0.20
N PRO A 296 -19.07 -11.47 0.66
CA PRO A 296 -18.88 -10.02 0.56
C PRO A 296 -18.36 -9.62 -0.85
N PRO A 297 -18.84 -8.50 -1.43
CA PRO A 297 -18.36 -8.03 -2.71
C PRO A 297 -16.84 -7.86 -2.73
N ARG A 298 -16.19 -8.29 -3.81
CA ARG A 298 -14.72 -8.20 -4.01
C ARG A 298 -13.88 -8.92 -2.94
N ALA A 299 -14.44 -9.95 -2.30
CA ALA A 299 -13.74 -10.77 -1.31
C ALA A 299 -13.55 -12.23 -1.79
N PRO A 300 -12.77 -12.47 -2.88
CA PRO A 300 -12.59 -13.80 -3.49
C PRO A 300 -12.04 -14.84 -2.49
N ASN A 301 -11.30 -14.39 -1.48
CA ASN A 301 -10.79 -15.23 -0.40
C ASN A 301 -11.88 -16.02 0.34
N PHE A 302 -13.12 -15.53 0.40
CA PHE A 302 -14.25 -16.29 0.96
C PHE A 302 -14.68 -17.44 0.04
N GLY A 303 -14.45 -17.30 -1.26
CA GLY A 303 -14.72 -18.28 -2.31
C GLY A 303 -13.60 -19.26 -2.62
N GLY A 304 -12.49 -19.23 -1.87
CA GLY A 304 -11.29 -20.01 -2.17
C GLY A 304 -11.51 -21.52 -2.35
N LEU A 305 -12.60 -22.09 -1.82
CA LEU A 305 -12.91 -23.50 -2.01
C LEU A 305 -13.39 -23.83 -3.43
N TRP A 306 -14.35 -23.06 -3.97
CA TRP A 306 -14.81 -23.27 -5.35
C TRP A 306 -13.80 -22.71 -6.36
N GLU A 307 -13.03 -21.68 -6.01
CA GLU A 307 -11.89 -21.23 -6.83
C GLU A 307 -10.82 -22.32 -6.97
N ALA A 308 -10.49 -23.03 -5.88
CA ALA A 308 -9.60 -24.20 -5.93
C ALA A 308 -10.20 -25.33 -6.76
N GLY A 309 -11.51 -25.55 -6.65
CA GLY A 309 -12.26 -26.47 -7.52
C GLY A 309 -12.13 -26.12 -8.99
N ILE A 310 -12.33 -24.85 -9.36
CA ILE A 310 -12.18 -24.36 -10.73
C ILE A 310 -10.74 -24.53 -11.22
N LYS A 311 -9.74 -24.25 -10.37
CA LYS A 311 -8.33 -24.46 -10.71
C LYS A 311 -8.08 -25.93 -11.07
N SER A 312 -8.56 -26.86 -10.24
CA SER A 312 -8.48 -28.30 -10.51
C SER A 312 -9.16 -28.68 -11.83
N VAL A 313 -10.38 -28.20 -12.06
CA VAL A 313 -11.12 -28.43 -13.31
C VAL A 313 -10.34 -27.95 -14.52
N LYS A 314 -9.79 -26.73 -14.47
CA LYS A 314 -8.99 -26.18 -15.58
C LYS A 314 -7.72 -27.00 -15.81
N THR A 315 -7.07 -27.50 -14.77
CA THR A 315 -5.86 -28.33 -14.93
C THR A 315 -6.16 -29.69 -15.58
N HIS A 316 -7.33 -30.28 -15.31
CA HIS A 316 -7.64 -31.63 -15.76
C HIS A 316 -8.50 -31.71 -17.03
N LEU A 317 -9.29 -30.67 -17.33
CA LEU A 317 -10.27 -30.67 -18.42
C LEU A 317 -10.04 -29.59 -19.48
N ALA A 318 -9.21 -28.58 -19.21
CA ALA A 318 -8.90 -27.49 -20.15
C ALA A 318 -7.43 -27.57 -20.60
#